data_AF-F3GLJ2-F1
#
_entry.id   AF-F3GLJ2-F1
#
_cell.length_a   1.000
_cell.length_b   1.000
_cell.length_c   1.000
_cell.angle_alpha   90.00
_cell.angle_beta   90.00
_cell.angle_gamma   90.00
#
_symmetry.space_group_name_H-M   'P 1'
#
loop_
_entity.id
_entity.type
_entity.pdbx_description
1 polymer ?
#
loop_
_entity_poly.entity_id
_entity_poly.type
_entity_poly.pdbx_seq_one_letter_code
_entity_poly.pdbx_strand_id
1 'polypeptide(L)'
;STAGYSSSLIAGYGSTQTAGYGSTLTTGYGSTQTAQENSSLTTGYGSTSTAGYSSSLIAGYGSAQTAGYESTLTAGYGSTQTAQERSDLVTGYGSTSTAGYASSLIAGYGSTQTAGYESTLTAGYGSTQTAQENSSLTTGYGSTSTAGF
;
A
#
# COMPACT_ATOMS: atom_id res chain seq x y z
N SER A 1 1.96 -20.27 -9.23
CA SER A 1 0.99 -21.28 -8.75
C SER A 1 -0.36 -20.61 -8.56
N THR A 2 -1.45 -21.35 -8.78
CA THR A 2 -2.82 -20.86 -8.55
C THR A 2 -3.48 -21.75 -7.50
N ALA A 3 -4.14 -21.15 -6.52
CA ALA A 3 -4.91 -21.85 -5.51
C ALA A 3 -6.30 -21.24 -5.33
N GLY A 4 -7.18 -21.98 -4.67
CA GLY A 4 -8.57 -21.58 -4.44
C GLY A 4 -8.75 -20.78 -3.16
N TYR A 5 -9.92 -20.94 -2.56
CA TYR A 5 -10.32 -20.38 -1.27
C TYR A 5 -9.41 -20.88 -0.12
N SER A 6 -9.15 -20.02 0.87
CA SER A 6 -8.42 -20.31 2.11
C SER A 6 -7.14 -21.12 1.92
N SER A 7 -6.33 -20.70 0.95
CA SER A 7 -5.10 -21.38 0.61
C SER A 7 -3.88 -20.71 1.23
N SER A 8 -2.85 -21.49 1.53
CA SER A 8 -1.55 -20.99 1.98
C SER A 8 -0.47 -21.38 0.97
N LEU A 9 0.19 -20.39 0.37
CA LEU A 9 1.23 -20.61 -0.65
C LEU A 9 2.54 -19.96 -0.22
N ILE A 10 3.61 -20.74 -0.33
CA ILE A 10 4.98 -20.26 -0.12
C ILE A 10 5.76 -20.60 -1.37
N ALA A 11 6.44 -19.60 -1.95
CA ALA A 11 7.38 -19.82 -3.04
C ALA A 11 8.62 -18.94 -2.91
N GLY A 12 9.63 -19.26 -3.70
CA GLY A 12 10.91 -18.56 -3.68
C GLY A 12 10.88 -17.24 -4.46
N TYR A 13 12.06 -16.86 -4.94
CA TYR A 13 12.30 -15.67 -5.76
C TYR A 13 11.61 -15.77 -7.13
N GLY A 14 11.24 -14.62 -7.70
CA GLY A 14 10.69 -14.54 -9.07
C GLY A 14 9.40 -15.32 -9.28
N SER A 15 8.66 -15.61 -8.20
CA SER A 15 7.49 -16.47 -8.26
C SER A 15 6.24 -15.65 -8.54
N THR A 16 5.34 -16.22 -9.33
CA THR A 16 3.99 -15.69 -9.53
C THR A 16 2.99 -16.57 -8.82
N GLN A 17 2.21 -16.01 -7.89
CA GLN A 17 1.17 -16.71 -7.15
C GLN A 17 -0.19 -16.02 -7.30
N THR A 18 -1.24 -16.82 -7.47
CA THR A 18 -2.63 -16.36 -7.49
C THR A 18 -3.45 -17.18 -6.50
N ALA A 19 -4.28 -16.56 -5.67
CA ALA A 19 -5.21 -17.29 -4.81
C ALA A 19 -6.59 -16.62 -4.70
N GLY A 20 -7.57 -17.38 -4.20
CA GLY A 20 -8.92 -16.89 -3.93
C GLY A 20 -9.03 -16.21 -2.56
N TYR A 21 -10.26 -15.98 -2.13
CA TYR A 21 -10.62 -15.41 -0.83
C TYR A 21 -9.88 -16.07 0.34
N GLY A 22 -9.52 -15.28 1.36
CA GLY A 22 -9.08 -15.80 2.65
C GLY A 22 -7.69 -16.44 2.60
N SER A 23 -6.86 -16.08 1.62
CA SER A 23 -5.60 -16.78 1.36
C SER A 23 -4.40 -16.05 1.95
N THR A 24 -3.33 -16.81 2.22
CA THR A 24 -2.03 -16.30 2.66
C THR A 24 -0.96 -16.65 1.64
N LEU A 25 -0.29 -15.65 1.09
CA LEU A 25 0.77 -15.83 0.08
C LEU A 25 2.07 -15.26 0.61
N THR A 26 3.16 -16.03 0.49
CA THR A 26 4.51 -15.58 0.84
C THR A 26 5.48 -15.90 -0.29
N THR A 27 6.19 -14.88 -0.78
CA THR A 27 7.17 -15.01 -1.86
C THR A 27 8.44 -14.20 -1.61
N GLY A 28 9.53 -14.57 -2.29
CA GLY A 28 10.78 -13.84 -2.25
C GLY A 28 10.79 -12.57 -3.12
N TYR A 29 11.98 -12.02 -3.34
CA TYR A 29 12.26 -10.90 -4.25
C TYR A 29 11.73 -11.08 -5.67
N GLY A 30 11.37 -9.96 -6.31
CA GLY A 30 10.97 -9.92 -7.72
C GLY A 30 9.71 -10.73 -8.02
N SER A 31 8.86 -10.95 -7.02
CA SER A 31 7.70 -11.84 -7.15
C SER A 31 6.44 -11.05 -7.45
N THR A 32 5.43 -11.75 -7.95
CA THR A 32 4.09 -11.21 -8.17
C THR A 32 3.06 -12.04 -7.42
N GLN A 33 2.25 -11.39 -6.59
CA GLN A 33 1.16 -12.04 -5.87
C GLN A 33 -0.17 -11.38 -6.22
N THR A 34 -1.19 -12.19 -6.48
CA THR A 34 -2.57 -11.74 -6.64
C THR A 34 -3.47 -12.56 -5.72
N ALA A 35 -4.25 -11.92 -4.87
CA ALA A 35 -5.34 -12.61 -4.16
C ALA A 35 -6.64 -11.81 -4.24
N GLN A 36 -7.73 -12.45 -3.81
CA GLN A 36 -9.02 -11.81 -3.70
C GLN A 36 -9.16 -11.18 -2.29
N GLU A 37 -10.36 -11.17 -1.76
CA GLU A 37 -10.73 -10.53 -0.50
C GLU A 37 -10.13 -11.28 0.70
N ASN A 38 -10.05 -10.58 1.84
CA ASN A 38 -9.65 -11.14 3.13
C ASN A 38 -8.30 -11.88 3.09
N SER A 39 -7.36 -11.39 2.27
CA SER A 39 -6.10 -12.09 2.00
C SER A 39 -4.90 -11.36 2.59
N SER A 40 -3.86 -12.13 2.90
CA SER A 40 -2.58 -11.63 3.42
C SER A 40 -1.46 -11.97 2.44
N LEU A 41 -0.78 -10.93 1.94
CA LEU A 41 0.30 -11.06 0.96
C LEU A 41 1.59 -10.53 1.58
N THR A 42 2.64 -11.35 1.59
CA THR A 42 3.98 -10.95 2.01
C THR A 42 4.97 -11.22 0.88
N THR A 43 5.70 -10.20 0.47
CA THR A 43 6.67 -10.32 -0.62
C THR A 43 7.97 -9.55 -0.35
N GLY A 44 9.06 -9.95 -1.00
CA GLY A 44 10.36 -9.28 -0.88
C GLY A 44 10.47 -7.98 -1.69
N TYR A 45 11.69 -7.45 -1.78
CA TYR A 45 12.09 -6.36 -2.67
C TYR A 45 11.63 -6.49 -4.12
N GLY A 46 11.35 -5.35 -4.75
CA GLY A 46 11.07 -5.26 -6.18
C GLY A 46 9.87 -6.09 -6.62
N SER A 47 8.90 -6.29 -5.72
CA SER A 47 7.77 -7.18 -5.97
C SER A 47 6.49 -6.41 -6.24
N THR A 48 5.52 -7.09 -6.82
CA THR A 48 4.18 -6.57 -7.07
C THR A 48 3.16 -7.40 -6.29
N SER A 49 2.22 -6.75 -5.62
CA SER A 49 1.14 -7.42 -4.90
C SER A 49 -0.20 -6.75 -5.14
N THR A 50 -1.21 -7.54 -5.48
CA THR A 50 -2.59 -7.08 -5.69
C THR A 50 -3.55 -7.89 -4.82
N ALA A 51 -4.39 -7.22 -4.02
CA ALA A 51 -5.43 -7.88 -3.26
C ALA A 51 -6.79 -7.16 -3.34
N GLY A 52 -7.85 -7.87 -2.96
CA GLY A 52 -9.21 -7.33 -2.94
C GLY A 52 -9.54 -6.58 -1.65
N TYR A 53 -10.81 -6.63 -1.28
CA TYR A 53 -11.35 -6.08 -0.03
C TYR A 53 -10.67 -6.64 1.22
N SER A 54 -10.57 -5.83 2.28
CA SER A 54 -10.16 -6.25 3.63
C SER A 54 -8.86 -7.07 3.64
N SER A 55 -7.86 -6.61 2.91
CA SER A 55 -6.61 -7.35 2.70
C SER A 55 -5.41 -6.64 3.31
N SER A 56 -4.38 -7.42 3.65
CA SER A 56 -3.13 -6.93 4.21
C SER A 56 -1.97 -7.26 3.27
N LEU A 57 -1.21 -6.25 2.87
CA LEU A 57 -0.06 -6.41 1.97
C LEU A 57 1.21 -5.88 2.64
N ILE A 58 2.25 -6.70 2.70
CA ILE A 58 3.58 -6.32 3.21
C ILE A 58 4.61 -6.56 2.10
N ALA A 59 5.41 -5.54 1.79
CA ALA A 59 6.45 -5.64 0.78
C ALA A 59 7.76 -4.94 1.19
N GLY A 60 8.87 -5.39 0.60
CA GLY A 60 10.16 -4.73 0.75
C GLY A 60 10.28 -3.43 -0.06
N TYR A 61 11.49 -2.87 -0.09
CA TYR A 61 11.92 -1.77 -0.97
C TYR A 61 11.55 -1.94 -2.45
N GLY A 62 11.25 -0.82 -3.10
CA GLY A 62 11.03 -0.75 -4.55
C GLY A 62 9.81 -1.56 -5.02
N SER A 63 8.85 -1.79 -4.14
CA SER A 63 7.70 -2.65 -4.44
C SER A 63 6.48 -1.85 -4.85
N ALA A 64 5.56 -2.50 -5.56
CA ALA A 64 4.26 -1.96 -5.92
C ALA A 64 3.15 -2.77 -5.24
N GLN A 65 2.25 -2.10 -4.54
CA GLN A 65 1.11 -2.74 -3.89
C GLN A 65 -0.19 -2.04 -4.29
N THR A 66 -1.20 -2.84 -4.64
CA THR A 66 -2.56 -2.39 -4.93
C THR A 66 -3.55 -3.18 -4.09
N ALA A 67 -4.43 -2.49 -3.37
CA ALA A 67 -5.50 -3.15 -2.61
C ALA A 67 -6.87 -2.48 -2.85
N GLY A 68 -7.93 -3.22 -2.51
CA GLY A 68 -9.28 -2.71 -2.53
C GLY A 68 -9.63 -1.87 -1.29
N TYR A 69 -10.92 -1.86 -0.98
CA TYR A 69 -11.51 -1.22 0.20
C TYR A 69 -11.03 -1.85 1.53
N GLU A 70 -10.98 -1.07 2.62
CA GLU A 70 -10.66 -1.54 3.99
C GLU A 70 -9.33 -2.30 4.10
N SER A 71 -8.30 -1.87 3.37
CA SER A 71 -7.05 -2.61 3.29
C SER A 71 -5.89 -1.92 3.98
N THR A 72 -4.89 -2.72 4.37
CA THR A 72 -3.65 -2.23 4.99
C THR A 72 -2.47 -2.56 4.09
N LEU A 73 -1.67 -1.55 3.74
CA LEU A 73 -0.48 -1.71 2.90
C LEU A 73 0.74 -1.17 3.66
N THR A 74 1.80 -1.98 3.71
CA THR A 74 3.10 -1.57 4.27
C THR A 74 4.21 -1.91 3.28
N ALA A 75 5.04 -0.91 2.95
CA ALA A 75 6.16 -1.07 2.04
C ALA A 75 7.37 -0.23 2.46
N GLY A 76 8.56 -0.70 2.07
CA GLY A 76 9.81 -0.01 2.34
C GLY A 76 10.05 1.21 1.42
N TYR A 77 11.28 1.71 1.45
CA TYR A 77 11.82 2.76 0.57
C TYR A 77 11.49 2.60 -0.91
N GLY A 78 11.22 3.73 -1.57
CA GLY A 78 11.03 3.81 -3.02
C GLY A 78 9.85 3.00 -3.53
N SER A 79 8.85 2.76 -2.68
CA SER A 79 7.71 1.91 -3.03
C SER A 79 6.52 2.74 -3.49
N THR A 80 5.60 2.07 -4.19
CA THR A 80 4.33 2.65 -4.62
C THR A 80 3.17 1.86 -4.02
N GLN A 81 2.26 2.54 -3.36
CA GLN A 81 1.03 1.95 -2.82
C GLN A 81 -0.19 2.64 -3.38
N THR A 82 -1.20 1.85 -3.77
CA THR A 82 -2.52 2.33 -4.15
C THR A 82 -3.57 1.53 -3.39
N ALA A 83 -4.48 2.21 -2.71
CA ALA A 83 -5.66 1.56 -2.12
C ALA A 83 -6.92 2.36 -2.42
N GLN A 84 -8.06 1.72 -2.21
CA GLN A 84 -9.36 2.39 -2.30
C GLN A 84 -9.69 3.07 -0.96
N GLU A 85 -10.97 3.14 -0.62
CA GLU A 85 -11.46 3.84 0.55
C GLU A 85 -11.13 3.09 1.86
N ARG A 86 -11.16 3.82 2.99
CA ARG A 86 -10.97 3.31 4.35
C ARG A 86 -9.71 2.47 4.51
N SER A 87 -8.64 2.86 3.83
CA SER A 87 -7.40 2.07 3.80
C SER A 87 -6.26 2.78 4.52
N ASP A 88 -5.36 1.98 5.08
CA ASP A 88 -4.18 2.44 5.81
C ASP A 88 -2.92 2.12 5.01
N LEU A 89 -2.14 3.15 4.69
CA LEU A 89 -0.92 3.04 3.89
C LEU A 89 0.28 3.53 4.69
N VAL A 90 1.30 2.69 4.82
CA VAL A 90 2.59 3.04 5.44
C VAL A 90 3.72 2.80 4.45
N THR A 91 4.46 3.86 4.13
CA THR A 91 5.60 3.80 3.20
C THR A 91 6.88 4.44 3.72
N GLY A 92 8.03 3.94 3.27
CA GLY A 92 9.34 4.49 3.60
C GLY A 92 9.71 5.77 2.82
N TYR A 93 10.95 6.23 3.00
CA TYR A 93 11.60 7.28 2.19
C TYR A 93 11.32 7.16 0.68
N GLY A 94 11.09 8.31 0.04
CA GLY A 94 11.04 8.44 -1.42
C GLY A 94 9.90 7.64 -2.05
N SER A 95 8.83 7.38 -1.30
CA SER A 95 7.73 6.54 -1.74
C SER A 95 6.55 7.35 -2.24
N THR A 96 5.64 6.69 -2.94
CA THR A 96 4.37 7.26 -3.40
C THR A 96 3.20 6.47 -2.84
N SER A 97 2.24 7.14 -2.22
CA SER A 97 1.02 6.53 -1.69
C SER A 97 -0.21 7.26 -2.23
N THR A 98 -1.18 6.50 -2.75
CA THR A 98 -2.48 7.01 -3.19
C THR A 98 -3.60 6.23 -2.51
N ALA A 99 -4.56 6.92 -1.89
CA ALA A 99 -5.72 6.28 -1.29
C ALA A 99 -7.03 7.04 -1.56
N GLY A 100 -8.15 6.37 -1.39
CA GLY A 100 -9.49 6.93 -1.59
C GLY A 100 -10.00 7.72 -0.38
N TYR A 101 -11.33 7.73 -0.24
CA TYR A 101 -12.05 8.35 0.87
C TYR A 101 -11.66 7.76 2.24
N ALA A 102 -11.69 8.58 3.29
CA ALA A 102 -11.51 8.19 4.70
C ALA A 102 -10.28 7.31 4.95
N SER A 103 -9.17 7.63 4.30
CA SER A 103 -7.95 6.82 4.35
C SER A 103 -6.87 7.47 5.21
N SER A 104 -5.97 6.66 5.76
CA SER A 104 -4.81 7.11 6.52
C SER A 104 -3.53 6.81 5.75
N LEU A 105 -2.70 7.82 5.54
CA LEU A 105 -1.42 7.67 4.88
C LEU A 105 -0.30 8.19 5.79
N ILE A 106 0.74 7.38 5.95
CA ILE A 106 1.97 7.73 6.65
C ILE A 106 3.13 7.46 5.71
N ALA A 107 3.93 8.49 5.42
CA ALA A 107 5.11 8.34 4.58
C ALA A 107 6.36 8.96 5.19
N GLY A 108 7.50 8.33 4.91
CA GLY A 108 8.81 8.83 5.26
C GLY A 108 9.22 10.08 4.47
N TYR A 109 10.48 10.49 4.65
CA TYR A 109 11.11 11.62 3.97
C TYR A 109 10.97 11.60 2.45
N GLY A 110 10.82 12.77 1.83
CA GLY A 110 10.85 12.94 0.38
C GLY A 110 9.74 12.17 -0.35
N SER A 111 8.61 11.90 0.33
CA SER A 111 7.55 11.06 -0.22
C SER A 111 6.42 11.91 -0.82
N THR A 112 5.60 11.28 -1.66
CA THR A 112 4.40 11.89 -2.24
C THR A 112 3.17 11.13 -1.77
N GLN A 113 2.19 11.84 -1.21
CA GLN A 113 0.93 11.26 -0.75
C GLN A 113 -0.25 11.97 -1.41
N THR A 114 -1.19 11.20 -1.94
CA THR A 114 -2.47 11.69 -2.46
C THR A 114 -3.62 10.95 -1.80
N ALA A 115 -4.59 11.66 -1.26
CA ALA A 115 -5.79 11.05 -0.67
C ALA A 115 -7.09 11.74 -1.12
N GLY A 116 -8.20 11.01 -1.00
CA GLY A 116 -9.54 11.56 -1.21
C GLY A 116 -10.05 12.39 -0.03
N TYR A 117 -11.36 12.56 0.06
CA TYR A 117 -12.04 13.28 1.14
C TYR A 117 -11.87 12.60 2.51
N GLU A 118 -12.01 13.37 3.59
CA GLU A 118 -11.99 12.89 4.99
C GLU A 118 -10.74 12.06 5.36
N SER A 119 -9.60 12.34 4.73
CA SER A 119 -8.40 11.53 4.90
C SER A 119 -7.40 12.16 5.87
N THR A 120 -6.52 11.34 6.43
CA THR A 120 -5.42 11.80 7.29
C THR A 120 -4.09 11.48 6.62
N LEU A 121 -3.23 12.48 6.43
CA LEU A 121 -1.92 12.30 5.82
C LEU A 121 -0.84 12.80 6.78
N THR A 122 0.16 11.96 7.07
CA THR A 122 1.36 12.34 7.82
C THR A 122 2.60 12.13 6.96
N ALA A 123 3.41 13.17 6.79
CA ALA A 123 4.60 13.09 5.95
C ALA A 123 5.87 13.54 6.68
N GLY A 124 6.99 12.86 6.40
CA GLY A 124 8.33 13.29 6.80
C GLY A 124 8.80 14.56 6.09
N TYR A 125 10.04 14.98 6.36
CA TYR A 125 10.64 16.18 5.77
C TYR A 125 10.69 16.11 4.24
N GLY A 126 10.51 17.27 3.59
CA GLY A 126 10.67 17.43 2.14
C GLY A 126 9.65 16.66 1.31
N SER A 127 8.47 16.39 1.86
CA SER A 127 7.43 15.58 1.23
C SER A 127 6.37 16.44 0.56
N THR A 128 5.55 15.82 -0.30
CA THR A 128 4.39 16.46 -0.92
C THR A 128 3.12 15.73 -0.51
N GLN A 129 2.10 16.47 -0.08
CA GLN A 129 0.80 15.94 0.29
C GLN A 129 -0.31 16.65 -0.50
N THR A 130 -1.23 15.88 -1.06
CA THR A 130 -2.47 16.39 -1.67
C THR A 130 -3.64 15.62 -1.08
N ALA A 131 -4.63 16.32 -0.55
CA ALA A 131 -5.86 15.71 -0.06
C ALA A 131 -7.08 16.55 -0.46
N GLN A 132 -8.25 15.92 -0.55
CA GLN A 132 -9.51 16.63 -0.81
C GLN A 132 -10.11 17.17 0.50
N GLU A 133 -11.34 17.69 0.43
CA GLU A 133 -12.03 18.38 1.53
C GLU A 133 -12.11 17.52 2.81
N ASN A 134 -12.21 18.19 3.96
CA ASN A 134 -12.28 17.57 5.30
C ASN A 134 -11.08 16.69 5.67
N SER A 135 -9.94 16.86 5.01
CA SER A 135 -8.73 16.09 5.31
C SER A 135 -7.81 16.81 6.28
N SER A 136 -7.08 16.02 7.08
CA SER A 136 -6.05 16.49 8.00
C SER A 136 -4.65 16.20 7.45
N LEU A 137 -3.80 17.22 7.37
CA LEU A 137 -2.44 17.10 6.85
C LEU A 137 -1.44 17.49 7.94
N THR A 138 -0.61 16.53 8.34
CA THR A 138 0.56 16.76 9.21
C THR A 138 1.83 16.70 8.36
N THR A 139 2.48 17.86 8.21
CA THR A 139 3.66 18.03 7.36
C THR A 139 4.95 18.11 8.16
N GLY A 140 5.98 17.38 7.71
CA GLY A 140 7.36 17.60 8.12
C GLY A 140 7.93 18.92 7.58
N TYR A 141 9.07 19.35 8.12
CA TYR A 141 9.77 20.54 7.64
C TYR A 141 10.11 20.45 6.14
N GLY A 142 9.98 21.57 5.43
CA GLY A 142 10.29 21.65 3.99
C GLY A 142 9.30 20.92 3.09
N SER A 143 8.17 20.46 3.62
CA SER A 143 7.11 19.78 2.86
C SER A 143 6.12 20.78 2.27
N THR A 144 5.44 20.36 1.19
CA THR A 144 4.35 21.09 0.56
C THR A 144 3.03 20.34 0.78
N SER A 145 1.97 21.05 1.12
CA SER A 145 0.64 20.48 1.36
C SER A 145 -0.45 21.25 0.62
N THR A 146 -1.30 20.53 -0.10
CA THR A 146 -2.50 21.06 -0.75
C THR A 146 -3.72 20.33 -0.18
N ALA A 147 -4.66 21.08 0.40
CA ALA A 147 -5.94 20.57 0.86
C ALA A 147 -7.07 21.15 0.00
N GLY A 148 -8.04 20.32 -0.38
CA GLY A 148 -9.32 20.77 -0.95
C GLY A 148 -10.13 21.55 0.10
N PHE A 149 -10.85 22.59 -0.36
CA PHE A 149 -11.70 23.43 0.48
C PHE A 149 -13.10 22.85 0.61
#